data_AF-A0A640KE16-F1
#
_entry.id   AF-A0A640KE16-F1
#
_cell.length_a   1.000
_cell.length_b   1.000
_cell.length_c   1.000
_cell.angle_alpha   90.00
_cell.angle_beta   90.00
_cell.angle_gamma   90.00
#
_symmetry.space_group_name_H-M   'P 1'
#
loop_
_entity.id
_entity.type
_entity.pdbx_description
1 polymer ?
#
loop_
_entity_poly.entity_id
_entity_poly.type
_entity_poly.pdbx_seq_one_letter_code
_entity_poly.pdbx_strand_id
1 'polypeptide(L)'
;MSKRPRDICTAAFEGDTARVEQLVTAAGVYSGRWHSPFTIDTSASARDALAHWEGVRDENEGDGGAEEDIEEVLSEEEIAKLTAHPALRGIVNAYSLDEQAHNGDEEGAGTYTQDDDAALLDEVAEEAAEADRQAQQGDILLYKRLLAHQLHRSSIAEHIKAHGLLRMSTTPPVDMALYGILFSCHEIPIAAGGAAVSERSLPLQVRWQPSKRSRYAGTPLHWAVLARAHDMVRFLVEHGADCTAGLKAVTNDGAAPDAEVAVCDQKVLEALTPARMAADNESHGTLEVLERALAAQEARRADEEAIFTVLEKRLQRRKELYLHRFEEARAQRLREAEEEEEARRAEAEEAEEAEEVEEAEEDNAPSEGGSGSENMDAGEGDEEAYD
;
A
#
# COMPACT_ATOMS: atom_id res chain seq x y z
N MET A 1 6.31 -46.67 1.33
CA MET A 1 5.50 -45.51 0.92
C MET A 1 5.30 -44.63 2.14
N SER A 2 6.15 -43.62 2.33
CA SER A 2 5.96 -42.67 3.44
C SER A 2 4.66 -41.92 3.21
N LYS A 3 3.79 -41.86 4.22
CA LYS A 3 2.49 -41.18 4.09
C LYS A 3 2.74 -39.68 4.12
N ARG A 4 2.21 -38.94 3.14
CA ARG A 4 2.34 -37.48 3.08
C ARG A 4 1.73 -36.84 4.34
N PRO A 5 2.39 -35.83 4.94
CA PRO A 5 1.85 -35.15 6.12
C PRO A 5 0.47 -34.55 5.84
N ARG A 6 -0.42 -34.60 6.83
CA ARG A 6 -1.81 -34.11 6.68
C ARG A 6 -2.04 -32.73 7.30
N ASP A 7 -1.08 -32.24 8.07
CA ASP A 7 -1.13 -30.96 8.76
C ASP A 7 0.21 -30.22 8.62
N ILE A 8 0.16 -28.90 8.80
CA ILE A 8 1.29 -27.99 8.56
C ILE A 8 2.42 -28.24 9.56
N CYS A 9 2.10 -28.58 10.81
CA CYS A 9 3.10 -28.83 11.86
C CYS A 9 3.91 -30.11 11.58
N THR A 10 3.25 -31.18 11.14
CA THR A 10 3.94 -32.42 10.72
C THR A 10 4.76 -32.20 9.47
N ALA A 11 4.25 -31.46 8.48
CA ALA A 11 5.03 -31.10 7.29
C ALA A 11 6.28 -30.28 7.65
N ALA A 12 6.15 -29.32 8.56
CA ALA A 12 7.26 -28.50 9.05
C ALA A 12 8.31 -29.31 9.83
N PHE A 13 7.87 -30.27 10.65
CA PHE A 13 8.78 -31.18 11.36
C PHE A 13 9.54 -32.11 10.40
N GLU A 14 8.87 -32.62 9.36
CA GLU A 14 9.50 -33.47 8.34
C GLU A 14 10.38 -32.70 7.35
N GLY A 15 10.30 -31.36 7.35
CA GLY A 15 11.05 -30.50 6.42
C GLY A 15 10.48 -30.48 4.99
N ASP A 16 9.21 -30.87 4.81
CA ASP A 16 8.55 -30.93 3.50
C ASP A 16 7.91 -29.58 3.13
N THR A 17 8.69 -28.70 2.50
CA THR A 17 8.23 -27.34 2.10
C THR A 17 7.08 -27.42 1.10
N ALA A 18 7.18 -28.27 0.09
CA ALA A 18 6.15 -28.47 -0.93
C ALA A 18 4.80 -28.88 -0.31
N ARG A 19 4.83 -29.67 0.78
CA ARG A 19 3.59 -30.03 1.48
C ARG A 19 3.02 -28.89 2.30
N VAL A 20 3.86 -28.07 2.93
CA VAL A 20 3.40 -26.83 3.60
C VAL A 20 2.71 -25.92 2.59
N GLU A 21 3.31 -25.72 1.41
CA GLU A 21 2.73 -24.91 0.33
C GLU A 21 1.34 -25.41 -0.06
N GLN A 22 1.21 -26.72 -0.30
CA GLN A 22 -0.07 -27.33 -0.67
C GLN A 22 -1.14 -27.16 0.41
N LEU A 23 -0.78 -27.33 1.68
CA LEU A 23 -1.74 -27.26 2.79
C LEU A 23 -2.21 -25.82 3.05
N VAL A 24 -1.30 -24.85 2.94
CA VAL A 24 -1.64 -23.43 3.08
C VAL A 24 -2.45 -22.96 1.88
N THR A 25 -2.06 -23.31 0.66
CA THR A 25 -2.82 -22.96 -0.56
C THR A 25 -4.25 -23.50 -0.50
N ALA A 26 -4.43 -24.73 -0.03
CA ALA A 26 -5.75 -25.34 0.15
C ALA A 26 -6.63 -24.65 1.23
N ALA A 27 -6.05 -23.83 2.10
CA ALA A 27 -6.78 -23.10 3.14
C ALA A 27 -7.41 -21.80 2.62
N GLY A 28 -7.23 -21.43 1.35
CA GLY A 28 -7.82 -20.22 0.77
C GLY A 28 -7.05 -18.95 1.11
N VAL A 29 -5.74 -18.96 0.84
CA VAL A 29 -4.86 -17.76 0.89
C VAL A 29 -5.47 -16.63 0.06
N TYR A 30 -5.13 -15.38 0.37
CA TYR A 30 -5.54 -14.16 -0.34
C TYR A 30 -5.72 -14.37 -1.84
N SER A 31 -4.77 -14.99 -2.56
CA SER A 31 -4.84 -15.20 -4.02
C SER A 31 -5.14 -16.65 -4.47
N GLY A 32 -5.44 -17.57 -3.54
CA GLY A 32 -5.57 -19.01 -3.82
C GLY A 32 -4.30 -19.67 -4.37
N ARG A 33 -3.18 -18.94 -4.39
CA ARG A 33 -1.87 -19.35 -4.90
C ARG A 33 -0.84 -19.27 -3.78
N TRP A 34 0.30 -19.92 -3.94
CA TRP A 34 1.43 -19.74 -3.00
C TRP A 34 2.26 -18.50 -3.35
N HIS A 35 2.56 -18.32 -4.63
CA HIS A 35 3.30 -17.16 -5.11
C HIS A 35 2.32 -16.03 -5.43
N SER A 36 2.72 -14.80 -5.13
CA SER A 36 2.00 -13.62 -5.63
C SER A 36 1.97 -13.68 -7.16
N PRO A 37 0.84 -13.34 -7.80
CA PRO A 37 0.81 -13.19 -9.25
C PRO A 37 1.71 -12.06 -9.77
N PHE A 38 2.06 -11.12 -8.90
CA PHE A 38 2.89 -9.97 -9.26
C PHE A 38 4.34 -10.20 -8.84
N THR A 39 5.25 -10.07 -9.80
CA THR A 39 6.68 -9.92 -9.55
C THR A 39 7.03 -8.44 -9.48
N ILE A 40 7.57 -8.00 -8.35
CA ILE A 40 7.93 -6.60 -8.12
C ILE A 40 9.41 -6.55 -7.84
N ASP A 41 10.15 -5.81 -8.66
CA ASP A 41 11.55 -5.50 -8.40
C ASP A 41 11.65 -4.40 -7.34
N THR A 42 12.09 -4.76 -6.13
CA THR A 42 12.31 -3.83 -5.03
C THR A 42 13.79 -3.42 -4.87
N SER A 43 14.62 -3.77 -5.86
CA SER A 43 16.06 -3.48 -5.83
C SER A 43 16.37 -1.99 -5.74
N ALA A 44 17.57 -1.66 -5.25
CA ALA A 44 18.06 -0.29 -5.25
C ALA A 44 18.04 0.33 -6.66
N SER A 45 18.34 -0.45 -7.70
CA SER A 45 18.28 0.02 -9.09
C SER A 45 16.86 0.39 -9.52
N ALA A 46 15.85 -0.42 -9.15
CA ALA A 46 14.46 -0.10 -9.43
C ALA A 46 14.02 1.17 -8.69
N ARG A 47 14.46 1.34 -7.43
CA ARG A 47 14.20 2.55 -6.63
C ARG A 47 14.85 3.80 -7.24
N ASP A 48 16.09 3.69 -7.68
CA ASP A 48 16.80 4.81 -8.32
C ASP A 48 16.14 5.17 -9.66
N ALA A 49 15.77 4.19 -10.48
CA ALA A 49 15.03 4.42 -11.72
C ALA A 49 13.69 5.13 -11.47
N LEU A 50 12.96 4.71 -10.43
CA LEU A 50 11.70 5.33 -10.04
C LEU A 50 11.89 6.77 -9.56
N ALA A 51 12.97 7.05 -8.82
CA ALA A 51 13.25 8.38 -8.28
C ALA A 51 13.71 9.41 -9.33
N HIS A 52 14.35 8.95 -10.41
CA HIS A 52 14.87 9.77 -11.51
C HIS A 52 13.98 9.75 -12.75
N TRP A 53 12.73 9.27 -12.63
CA TRP A 53 11.78 9.28 -13.72
C TRP A 53 11.35 10.74 -14.01
N GLU A 54 12.12 11.40 -14.86
CA GLU A 54 11.76 12.64 -15.56
C GLU A 54 10.96 12.21 -16.80
N GLY A 55 9.69 12.63 -16.87
CA GLY A 55 8.76 12.18 -17.89
C GLY A 55 9.29 12.27 -19.33
N VAL A 56 8.86 11.29 -20.13
CA VAL A 56 9.01 11.14 -21.58
C VAL A 56 10.45 10.90 -22.07
N ARG A 57 10.70 9.65 -22.46
CA ARG A 57 11.56 9.37 -23.61
C ARG A 57 10.69 8.84 -24.74
N ASP A 58 10.71 9.61 -25.81
CA ASP A 58 10.23 9.30 -27.15
C ASP A 58 10.53 7.86 -27.59
N GLU A 59 9.56 7.34 -28.35
CA GLU A 59 9.75 6.50 -29.54
C GLU A 59 10.82 5.40 -29.41
N ASN A 60 10.52 4.39 -28.60
CA ASN A 60 10.91 3.04 -28.98
C ASN A 60 9.93 2.04 -28.39
N GLU A 61 9.13 1.44 -29.27
CA GLU A 61 8.34 0.25 -29.02
C GLU A 61 9.18 -0.78 -28.24
N GLY A 62 8.73 -1.12 -27.04
CA GLY A 62 9.44 -2.04 -26.18
C GLY A 62 8.76 -2.20 -24.83
N ASP A 63 7.65 -2.93 -24.85
CA ASP A 63 6.89 -3.45 -23.70
C ASP A 63 5.70 -2.58 -23.24
N GLY A 64 4.62 -2.65 -24.03
CA GLY A 64 3.26 -2.40 -23.56
C GLY A 64 2.85 -3.45 -22.52
N GLY A 65 3.41 -3.33 -21.31
CA GLY A 65 3.19 -4.24 -20.19
C GLY A 65 2.01 -3.83 -19.30
N ALA A 66 0.80 -4.00 -19.82
CA ALA A 66 -0.45 -4.23 -19.08
C ALA A 66 -0.89 -3.15 -18.07
N GLU A 67 -1.69 -2.20 -18.55
CA GLU A 67 -2.74 -1.59 -17.73
C GLU A 67 -3.81 -2.61 -17.28
N GLU A 68 -3.86 -3.82 -17.88
CA GLU A 68 -5.04 -4.71 -17.78
C GLU A 68 -4.99 -5.83 -16.69
N ASP A 69 -3.86 -6.21 -16.12
CA ASP A 69 -3.82 -7.57 -15.51
C ASP A 69 -4.20 -7.66 -14.02
N ILE A 70 -4.37 -6.57 -13.26
CA ILE A 70 -4.69 -6.71 -11.82
C ILE A 70 -6.10 -7.27 -11.62
N GLU A 71 -7.06 -6.79 -12.41
CA GLU A 71 -8.47 -7.18 -12.32
C GLU A 71 -8.73 -8.56 -12.96
N GLU A 72 -7.93 -8.95 -13.96
CA GLU A 72 -7.99 -10.29 -14.54
C GLU A 72 -7.35 -11.36 -13.65
N VAL A 73 -6.33 -11.00 -12.87
CA VAL A 73 -5.53 -11.96 -12.13
C VAL A 73 -6.02 -12.14 -10.69
N LEU A 74 -6.60 -11.12 -10.08
CA LEU A 74 -7.18 -11.17 -8.73
C LEU A 74 -8.67 -11.50 -8.76
N SER A 75 -9.17 -12.18 -7.72
CA SER A 75 -10.62 -12.40 -7.58
C SER A 75 -11.37 -11.12 -7.20
N GLU A 76 -12.68 -11.08 -7.45
CA GLU A 76 -13.54 -9.94 -7.06
C GLU A 76 -13.42 -9.61 -5.55
N GLU A 77 -13.32 -10.64 -4.70
CA GLU A 77 -13.12 -10.45 -3.25
C GLU A 77 -11.75 -9.86 -2.90
N GLU A 78 -10.70 -10.23 -3.65
CA GLU A 78 -9.34 -9.71 -3.48
C GLU A 78 -9.26 -8.24 -3.88
N ILE A 79 -9.90 -7.88 -4.99
CA ILE A 79 -10.01 -6.51 -5.49
C ILE A 79 -10.80 -5.67 -4.50
N ALA A 80 -11.91 -6.18 -3.94
CA ALA A 80 -12.68 -5.48 -2.91
C ALA A 80 -11.85 -5.20 -1.65
N LYS A 81 -11.02 -6.15 -1.21
CA LYS A 81 -10.10 -5.94 -0.07
C LYS A 81 -9.01 -4.91 -0.39
N LEU A 82 -8.46 -4.96 -1.60
CA LEU A 82 -7.41 -4.03 -2.04
C LEU A 82 -7.95 -2.59 -2.13
N THR A 83 -9.09 -2.40 -2.78
CA THR A 83 -9.79 -1.10 -2.93
C THR A 83 -10.36 -0.56 -1.62
N ALA A 84 -10.68 -1.42 -0.65
CA ALA A 84 -11.06 -1.01 0.69
C ALA A 84 -9.86 -0.55 1.55
N HIS A 85 -8.62 -0.81 1.13
CA HIS A 85 -7.45 -0.50 1.94
C HIS A 85 -7.26 1.02 2.10
N PRO A 86 -7.14 1.54 3.34
CA PRO A 86 -7.15 2.97 3.61
C PRO A 86 -6.00 3.72 2.94
N ALA A 87 -4.82 3.12 2.86
CA ALA A 87 -3.66 3.74 2.23
C ALA A 87 -3.83 3.89 0.70
N LEU A 88 -4.42 2.87 0.04
CA LEU A 88 -4.70 2.96 -1.40
C LEU A 88 -5.81 3.99 -1.65
N ARG A 89 -6.88 4.00 -0.84
CA ARG A 89 -7.92 5.05 -0.94
C ARG A 89 -7.35 6.45 -0.77
N GLY A 90 -6.46 6.65 0.22
CA GLY A 90 -5.80 7.94 0.44
C GLY A 90 -4.99 8.39 -0.78
N ILE A 91 -4.29 7.47 -1.43
CA ILE A 91 -3.47 7.77 -2.62
C ILE A 91 -4.31 7.98 -3.86
N VAL A 92 -5.31 7.11 -4.11
CA VAL A 92 -6.25 7.29 -5.20
C VAL A 92 -6.94 8.64 -5.05
N ASN A 93 -7.48 8.97 -3.88
CA ASN A 93 -8.07 10.29 -3.62
C ASN A 93 -7.07 11.44 -3.79
N ALA A 94 -5.80 11.24 -3.43
CA ALA A 94 -4.75 12.23 -3.58
C ALA A 94 -4.33 12.48 -5.03
N TYR A 95 -4.58 11.52 -5.94
CA TYR A 95 -4.41 11.66 -7.38
C TYR A 95 -5.71 12.10 -8.07
N SER A 96 -6.88 11.69 -7.58
CA SER A 96 -8.21 12.15 -8.00
C SER A 96 -8.56 13.57 -7.53
N LEU A 97 -7.55 14.42 -7.26
CA LEU A 97 -7.77 15.83 -6.92
C LEU A 97 -8.46 16.61 -8.04
N ASP A 98 -8.52 16.06 -9.26
CA ASP A 98 -9.27 16.61 -10.38
C ASP A 98 -10.80 16.30 -10.29
N GLU A 99 -11.22 15.21 -9.63
CA GLU A 99 -12.64 14.79 -9.58
C GLU A 99 -13.40 15.22 -8.31
N GLN A 100 -12.72 15.30 -7.15
CA GLN A 100 -13.37 15.75 -5.90
C GLN A 100 -13.64 17.25 -5.89
N ALA A 101 -12.95 17.97 -6.75
CA ALA A 101 -13.17 19.36 -7.03
C ALA A 101 -14.54 19.53 -7.77
N HIS A 102 -14.92 18.54 -8.59
CA HIS A 102 -16.13 18.53 -9.42
C HIS A 102 -17.43 18.18 -8.67
N ASN A 103 -17.34 17.64 -7.44
CA ASN A 103 -18.50 17.19 -6.65
C ASN A 103 -18.55 17.79 -5.23
N GLY A 104 -17.95 18.98 -5.03
CA GLY A 104 -18.16 19.77 -3.82
C GLY A 104 -19.54 20.41 -3.84
N ASP A 105 -20.48 19.78 -3.12
CA ASP A 105 -21.87 20.21 -2.96
C ASP A 105 -22.05 21.73 -2.80
N GLU A 106 -22.99 22.21 -3.61
CA GLU A 106 -23.76 23.43 -3.45
C GLU A 106 -24.17 23.63 -1.98
N GLU A 107 -23.65 24.68 -1.33
CA GLU A 107 -24.37 25.57 -0.40
C GLU A 107 -23.36 26.46 0.34
N GLY A 108 -22.96 27.56 -0.31
CA GLY A 108 -22.12 28.56 0.37
C GLY A 108 -21.45 29.59 -0.52
N ALA A 109 -22.25 30.43 -1.18
CA ALA A 109 -21.90 31.78 -1.65
C ALA A 109 -20.49 32.03 -2.22
N GLY A 110 -20.38 32.00 -3.55
CA GLY A 110 -19.24 32.56 -4.29
C GLY A 110 -19.00 31.80 -5.59
N THR A 111 -19.52 32.35 -6.70
CA THR A 111 -19.37 31.88 -8.08
C THR A 111 -17.91 31.70 -8.50
N TYR A 112 -17.41 30.47 -8.57
CA TYR A 112 -16.29 30.03 -9.43
C TYR A 112 -16.41 28.50 -9.60
N THR A 113 -16.94 28.06 -10.74
CA THR A 113 -17.13 26.65 -11.10
C THR A 113 -15.98 26.20 -12.00
N GLN A 114 -15.39 25.04 -11.70
CA GLN A 114 -14.21 24.46 -12.38
C GLN A 114 -14.32 24.16 -13.87
N ASP A 115 -15.50 24.29 -14.47
CA ASP A 115 -15.60 24.27 -15.94
C ASP A 115 -14.77 25.41 -16.59
N ASP A 116 -14.43 26.45 -15.81
CA ASP A 116 -13.53 27.53 -16.22
C ASP A 116 -12.03 27.18 -16.08
N ASP A 117 -11.66 26.16 -15.28
CA ASP A 117 -10.26 25.78 -14.99
C ASP A 117 -9.66 24.82 -16.04
N ALA A 118 -10.49 24.01 -16.71
CA ALA A 118 -10.07 23.24 -17.89
C ALA A 118 -9.89 24.14 -19.12
N ALA A 119 -10.70 25.21 -19.23
CA ALA A 119 -10.59 26.21 -20.29
C ALA A 119 -9.43 27.22 -20.09
N LEU A 120 -8.57 26.98 -19.08
CA LEU A 120 -7.48 27.87 -18.66
C LEU A 120 -6.09 27.46 -19.20
N LEU A 121 -5.96 26.30 -19.84
CA LEU A 121 -4.68 25.76 -20.32
C LEU A 121 -4.57 25.85 -21.85
N ASP A 122 -3.45 26.38 -22.34
CA ASP A 122 -3.08 26.35 -23.77
C ASP A 122 -2.77 24.92 -24.23
N GLU A 123 -2.80 24.61 -25.53
CA GLU A 123 -2.65 23.23 -26.07
C GLU A 123 -1.41 22.51 -25.51
N VAL A 124 -0.29 23.24 -25.32
CA VAL A 124 0.96 22.71 -24.75
C VAL A 124 0.82 22.31 -23.28
N ALA A 125 -0.03 23.03 -22.52
CA ALA A 125 -0.28 22.74 -21.12
C ALA A 125 -1.27 21.57 -20.95
N GLU A 126 -2.19 21.36 -21.90
CA GLU A 126 -3.05 20.17 -21.96
C GLU A 126 -2.23 18.90 -22.22
N GLU A 127 -1.31 18.91 -23.19
CA GLU A 127 -0.40 17.78 -23.46
C GLU A 127 0.45 17.41 -22.22
N ALA A 128 0.97 18.43 -21.52
CA ALA A 128 1.74 18.24 -20.29
C ALA A 128 0.88 17.73 -19.11
N ALA A 129 -0.43 17.98 -19.12
CA ALA A 129 -1.38 17.44 -18.13
C ALA A 129 -1.76 15.99 -18.46
N GLU A 130 -1.92 15.64 -19.74
CA GLU A 130 -2.15 14.27 -20.19
C GLU A 130 -0.99 13.34 -19.85
N ALA A 131 0.24 13.76 -20.13
CA ALA A 131 1.43 13.00 -19.78
C ALA A 131 1.55 12.78 -18.26
N ASP A 132 1.14 13.75 -17.44
CA ASP A 132 1.12 13.58 -15.99
C ASP A 132 0.03 12.60 -15.55
N ARG A 133 -1.19 12.66 -16.10
CA ARG A 133 -2.28 11.71 -15.82
C ARG A 133 -1.86 10.26 -16.07
N GLN A 134 -1.23 9.98 -17.21
CA GLN A 134 -0.70 8.64 -17.52
C GLN A 134 0.35 8.20 -16.49
N ALA A 135 1.21 9.12 -16.08
CA ALA A 135 2.22 8.84 -15.08
C ALA A 135 1.64 8.58 -13.67
N GLN A 136 0.54 9.25 -13.32
CA GLN A 136 -0.21 9.02 -12.10
C GLN A 136 -0.86 7.63 -12.10
N GLN A 137 -1.47 7.23 -13.22
CA GLN A 137 -2.03 5.88 -13.41
C GLN A 137 -0.96 4.81 -13.21
N GLY A 138 0.23 4.99 -13.78
CA GLY A 138 1.38 4.09 -13.57
C GLY A 138 1.80 3.97 -12.10
N ASP A 139 1.85 5.08 -11.37
CA ASP A 139 2.21 5.08 -9.93
C ASP A 139 1.13 4.42 -9.06
N ILE A 140 -0.15 4.67 -9.36
CA ILE A 140 -1.29 4.00 -8.70
C ILE A 140 -1.24 2.50 -8.95
N LEU A 141 -0.96 2.07 -10.18
CA LEU A 141 -0.84 0.65 -10.51
C LEU A 141 0.33 -0.02 -9.78
N LEU A 142 1.50 0.62 -9.72
CA LEU A 142 2.63 0.12 -8.96
C LEU A 142 2.29 0.00 -7.47
N TYR A 143 1.62 1.02 -6.91
CA TYR A 143 1.17 0.99 -5.52
C TYR A 143 0.17 -0.16 -5.27
N LYS A 144 -0.81 -0.35 -6.16
CA LYS A 144 -1.77 -1.47 -6.10
C LYS A 144 -1.06 -2.81 -6.09
N ARG A 145 -0.08 -3.03 -6.99
CA ARG A 145 0.70 -4.28 -7.07
C ARG A 145 1.49 -4.54 -5.79
N LEU A 146 2.19 -3.53 -5.26
CA LEU A 146 2.93 -3.62 -4.00
C LEU A 146 2.03 -4.02 -2.84
N LEU A 147 0.89 -3.35 -2.72
CA LEU A 147 -0.05 -3.60 -1.64
C LEU A 147 -0.69 -4.99 -1.76
N ALA A 148 -1.06 -5.42 -2.97
CA ALA A 148 -1.56 -6.77 -3.22
C ALA A 148 -0.52 -7.83 -2.85
N HIS A 149 0.75 -7.62 -3.18
CA HIS A 149 1.85 -8.50 -2.77
C HIS A 149 2.00 -8.57 -1.24
N GLN A 150 1.85 -7.44 -0.53
CA GLN A 150 1.87 -7.41 0.94
C GLN A 150 0.68 -8.12 1.59
N LEU A 151 -0.54 -7.92 1.06
CA LEU A 151 -1.74 -8.62 1.52
C LEU A 151 -1.65 -10.12 1.28
N HIS A 152 -1.09 -10.52 0.13
CA HIS A 152 -0.81 -11.91 -0.19
C HIS A 152 0.13 -12.55 0.84
N ARG A 153 1.26 -11.88 1.11
CA ARG A 153 2.24 -12.35 2.09
C ARG A 153 1.68 -12.42 3.50
N SER A 154 0.92 -11.41 3.94
CA SER A 154 0.32 -11.40 5.28
C SER A 154 -0.72 -12.51 5.44
N SER A 155 -1.51 -12.80 4.40
CA SER A 155 -2.43 -13.94 4.40
C SER A 155 -1.72 -15.28 4.56
N ILE A 156 -0.60 -15.49 3.87
CA ILE A 156 0.24 -16.70 4.06
C ILE A 156 0.75 -16.75 5.51
N ALA A 157 1.28 -15.64 6.01
CA ALA A 157 1.80 -15.54 7.38
C ALA A 157 0.73 -15.92 8.42
N GLU A 158 -0.50 -15.43 8.29
CA GLU A 158 -1.61 -15.77 9.20
C GLU A 158 -1.90 -17.28 9.26
N HIS A 159 -1.88 -17.96 8.11
CA HIS A 159 -2.09 -19.40 8.06
C HIS A 159 -0.92 -20.19 8.68
N ILE A 160 0.30 -19.69 8.52
CA ILE A 160 1.51 -20.30 9.12
C ILE A 160 1.59 -20.04 10.63
N LYS A 161 0.96 -18.98 11.16
CA LYS A 161 0.94 -18.68 12.61
C LYS A 161 0.06 -19.63 13.42
N ALA A 162 -0.82 -20.41 12.79
CA ALA A 162 -1.73 -21.31 13.49
C ALA A 162 -0.96 -22.32 14.36
N HIS A 163 -1.23 -22.31 15.67
CA HIS A 163 -0.59 -23.25 16.60
C HIS A 163 -1.25 -24.61 16.48
N GLY A 164 -0.42 -25.64 16.36
CA GLY A 164 -0.88 -27.00 16.14
C GLY A 164 -0.10 -28.01 16.96
N LEU A 165 -0.76 -29.12 17.23
CA LEU A 165 -0.14 -30.33 17.75
C LEU A 165 0.33 -31.18 16.57
N LEU A 166 1.46 -31.86 16.76
CA LEU A 166 2.06 -32.72 15.75
C LEU A 166 1.17 -33.97 15.55
N ARG A 167 0.65 -34.18 14.33
CA ARG A 167 -0.24 -35.32 14.02
C ARG A 167 0.48 -36.37 13.16
N MET A 168 1.05 -37.37 13.82
CA MET A 168 1.65 -38.51 13.12
C MET A 168 0.61 -39.62 12.86
N SER A 169 0.48 -40.10 11.62
CA SER A 169 -0.45 -41.19 11.26
C SER A 169 0.23 -42.56 11.23
N THR A 170 -0.14 -43.46 12.16
CA THR A 170 0.17 -44.90 12.05
C THR A 170 -1.12 -45.72 11.91
N THR A 171 -1.81 -45.56 10.77
CA THR A 171 -2.98 -46.33 10.26
C THR A 171 -4.34 -46.18 11.00
N PRO A 172 -5.48 -46.30 10.28
CA PRO A 172 -6.85 -46.10 10.82
C PRO A 172 -7.42 -47.33 11.57
N PRO A 173 -8.56 -47.21 12.32
CA PRO A 173 -9.50 -46.09 12.35
C PRO A 173 -9.00 -44.93 13.21
N VAL A 174 -9.40 -43.75 12.77
CA VAL A 174 -8.92 -42.44 13.20
C VAL A 174 -9.32 -42.21 14.65
N ASP A 175 -8.33 -42.27 15.54
CA ASP A 175 -8.30 -41.41 16.72
C ASP A 175 -6.91 -40.74 16.79
N MET A 176 -6.82 -39.58 16.12
CA MET A 176 -5.58 -38.84 15.84
C MET A 176 -5.29 -37.82 16.96
N ALA A 177 -5.19 -38.31 18.18
CA ALA A 177 -4.88 -37.46 19.32
C ALA A 177 -3.35 -37.34 19.54
N LEU A 178 -2.76 -36.31 18.91
CA LEU A 178 -1.80 -35.37 19.52
C LEU A 178 -0.44 -35.92 20.02
N TYR A 179 0.65 -35.54 19.34
CA TYR A 179 1.95 -35.33 20.01
C TYR A 179 2.15 -33.83 20.20
N GLY A 180 2.54 -33.41 21.40
CA GLY A 180 2.97 -32.04 21.69
C GLY A 180 4.44 -32.02 22.13
N ILE A 181 4.89 -30.89 22.65
CA ILE A 181 6.27 -30.71 23.09
C ILE A 181 6.39 -31.00 24.60
N LEU A 182 7.28 -31.91 24.99
CA LEU A 182 7.70 -32.10 26.38
C LEU A 182 9.06 -31.46 26.60
N PHE A 183 9.28 -30.86 27.77
CA PHE A 183 10.60 -30.43 28.20
C PHE A 183 11.16 -31.35 29.29
N SER A 184 12.47 -31.57 29.24
CA SER A 184 13.24 -32.31 30.25
C SER A 184 14.36 -31.41 30.74
N CYS A 185 14.43 -31.19 32.05
CA CYS A 185 15.48 -30.38 32.66
C CYS A 185 16.58 -31.29 33.22
N HIS A 186 17.83 -30.99 32.90
CA HIS A 186 18.99 -31.66 33.49
C HIS A 186 19.88 -30.61 34.15
N GLU A 187 20.45 -30.94 35.30
CA GLU A 187 21.43 -30.08 35.96
C GLU A 187 22.75 -30.16 35.21
N ILE A 188 23.32 -29.00 34.88
CA ILE A 188 24.69 -28.94 34.35
C ILE A 188 25.64 -29.11 35.54
N PRO A 189 26.44 -30.19 35.63
CA PRO A 189 27.43 -30.30 36.68
C PRO A 189 28.48 -29.20 36.47
N ILE A 190 28.52 -28.23 37.37
CA ILE A 190 29.56 -27.20 37.39
C ILE A 190 30.88 -27.94 37.58
N ALA A 191 31.72 -27.94 36.54
CA ALA A 191 33.02 -28.60 36.57
C ALA A 191 33.81 -28.11 37.80
N ALA A 192 34.29 -29.06 38.58
CA ALA A 192 34.91 -28.88 39.88
C ALA A 192 35.99 -27.80 39.90
N GLY A 193 35.68 -26.68 40.54
CA GLY A 193 36.63 -25.67 41.01
C GLY A 193 36.12 -25.17 42.36
N GLY A 194 36.52 -25.87 43.42
CA GLY A 194 35.89 -25.77 44.73
C GLY A 194 35.89 -24.37 45.35
N ALA A 195 34.71 -23.89 45.71
CA ALA A 195 34.47 -23.06 46.89
C ALA A 195 32.96 -22.97 47.14
N ALA A 196 32.53 -23.36 48.34
CA ALA A 196 31.24 -23.10 49.01
C ALA A 196 30.01 -22.90 48.11
N VAL A 197 29.15 -23.93 48.10
CA VAL A 197 27.77 -23.91 47.60
C VAL A 197 27.01 -22.76 48.26
N SER A 198 26.85 -21.67 47.52
CA SER A 198 25.84 -20.65 47.79
C SER A 198 24.65 -21.01 46.90
N GLU A 199 23.46 -21.07 47.50
CA GLU A 199 22.14 -21.39 46.91
C GLU A 199 21.73 -20.39 45.81
N ARG A 200 22.53 -20.27 44.75
CA ARG A 200 22.28 -19.41 43.60
C ARG A 200 22.18 -20.29 42.37
N SER A 201 20.94 -20.54 41.98
CA SER A 201 20.47 -20.94 40.65
C SER A 201 21.48 -21.77 39.84
N LEU A 202 21.47 -23.08 40.02
CA LEU A 202 22.13 -24.01 39.10
C LEU A 202 21.55 -23.77 37.69
N PRO A 203 22.37 -23.56 36.64
CA PRO A 203 21.86 -23.40 35.30
C PRO A 203 21.24 -24.73 34.85
N LEU A 204 19.91 -24.77 34.82
CA LEU A 204 19.16 -25.92 34.33
C LEU A 204 19.25 -25.94 32.80
N GLN A 205 19.71 -27.05 32.23
CA GLN A 205 19.65 -27.29 30.80
C GLN A 205 18.28 -27.85 30.44
N VAL A 206 17.50 -27.10 29.65
CA VAL A 206 16.17 -27.51 29.20
C VAL A 206 16.27 -28.16 27.82
N ARG A 207 15.92 -29.44 27.69
CA ARG A 207 15.86 -30.15 26.42
C ARG A 207 14.42 -30.44 26.01
N TRP A 208 14.10 -30.18 24.75
CA TRP A 208 12.76 -30.32 24.19
C TRP A 208 12.63 -31.61 23.38
N GLN A 209 11.55 -32.36 23.56
CA GLN A 209 11.27 -33.61 22.85
C GLN A 209 9.78 -33.76 22.51
N PRO A 210 9.41 -34.32 21.34
CA PRO A 210 8.02 -34.66 21.04
C PRO A 210 7.47 -35.73 21.99
N SER A 211 6.24 -35.54 22.51
CA SER A 211 5.58 -36.47 23.42
C SER A 211 4.08 -36.57 23.17
N LYS A 212 3.53 -37.78 23.24
CA LYS A 212 2.07 -38.06 23.14
C LYS A 212 1.24 -37.45 24.26
N ARG A 213 1.88 -37.09 25.39
CA ARG A 213 1.19 -36.60 26.60
C ARG A 213 1.30 -35.09 26.78
N SER A 214 1.92 -34.40 25.83
CA SER A 214 2.12 -32.96 25.96
C SER A 214 0.81 -32.21 25.82
N ARG A 215 0.68 -31.16 26.64
CA ARG A 215 -0.44 -30.21 26.67
C ARG A 215 -0.09 -28.88 26.01
N TYR A 216 1.02 -28.79 25.30
CA TYR A 216 1.48 -27.57 24.63
C TYR A 216 1.47 -27.74 23.11
N ALA A 217 0.98 -26.72 22.41
CA ALA A 217 1.03 -26.56 20.97
C ALA A 217 2.01 -25.45 20.59
N GLY A 218 2.73 -25.68 19.49
CA GLY A 218 3.64 -24.71 18.90
C GLY A 218 3.21 -24.34 17.48
N THR A 219 3.75 -23.22 16.98
CA THR A 219 3.68 -22.89 15.55
C THR A 219 4.49 -23.91 14.73
N PRO A 220 4.20 -24.07 13.43
CA PRO A 220 5.05 -24.79 12.48
C PRO A 220 6.55 -24.46 12.62
N LEU A 221 6.89 -23.20 12.93
CA LEU A 221 8.27 -22.78 13.14
C LEU A 221 8.91 -23.41 14.39
N HIS A 222 8.17 -23.54 15.50
CA HIS A 222 8.66 -24.27 16.69
C HIS A 222 9.02 -25.72 16.33
N TRP A 223 8.18 -26.37 15.51
CA TRP A 223 8.38 -27.74 15.08
C TRP A 223 9.57 -27.89 14.12
N ALA A 224 9.74 -26.97 13.18
CA ALA A 224 10.91 -26.93 12.29
C ALA A 224 12.22 -26.72 13.07
N VAL A 225 12.21 -25.83 14.07
CA VAL A 225 13.36 -25.60 14.94
C VAL A 225 13.68 -26.84 15.78
N LEU A 226 12.66 -27.49 16.36
CA LEU A 226 12.83 -28.72 17.13
C LEU A 226 13.44 -29.85 16.28
N ALA A 227 13.01 -29.97 15.03
CA ALA A 227 13.52 -30.91 14.04
C ALA A 227 14.92 -30.55 13.51
N ARG A 228 15.40 -29.33 13.77
CA ARG A 228 16.62 -28.74 13.17
C ARG A 228 16.55 -28.72 11.63
N ALA A 229 15.35 -28.55 11.08
CA ALA A 229 15.09 -28.50 9.65
C ALA A 229 15.43 -27.10 9.11
N HIS A 230 16.71 -26.84 8.81
CA HIS A 230 17.20 -25.51 8.43
C HIS A 230 16.48 -24.91 7.22
N ASP A 231 16.25 -25.71 6.18
CA ASP A 231 15.57 -25.26 4.96
C ASP A 231 14.12 -24.85 5.26
N MET A 232 13.44 -25.61 6.11
CA MET A 232 12.09 -25.29 6.57
C MET A 232 12.05 -24.05 7.45
N VAL A 233 13.03 -23.87 8.36
CA VAL A 233 13.14 -22.65 9.19
C VAL A 233 13.28 -21.43 8.29
N ARG A 234 14.21 -21.47 7.33
CA ARG A 234 14.38 -20.38 6.36
C ARG A 234 13.11 -20.11 5.59
N PHE A 235 12.49 -21.16 5.05
CA PHE A 235 11.25 -21.08 4.28
C PHE A 235 10.12 -20.42 5.09
N LEU A 236 9.84 -20.90 6.29
CA LEU A 236 8.75 -20.36 7.11
C LEU A 236 8.96 -18.87 7.46
N VAL A 237 10.19 -18.48 7.79
CA VAL A 237 10.52 -17.07 8.11
C VAL A 237 10.42 -16.17 6.89
N GLU A 238 10.94 -16.60 5.73
CA GLU A 238 10.80 -15.85 4.47
C GLU A 238 9.32 -15.55 4.15
N HIS A 239 8.44 -16.51 4.45
CA HIS A 239 6.99 -16.41 4.25
C HIS A 239 6.21 -15.78 5.43
N GLY A 240 6.90 -15.20 6.41
CA GLY A 240 6.27 -14.36 7.45
C GLY A 240 5.87 -15.10 8.73
N ALA A 241 6.42 -16.29 8.99
CA ALA A 241 6.22 -16.95 10.27
C ALA A 241 6.71 -16.07 11.44
N ASP A 242 5.86 -15.95 12.46
CA ASP A 242 6.19 -15.18 13.66
C ASP A 242 7.24 -15.93 14.49
N CYS A 243 8.44 -15.35 14.57
CA CYS A 243 9.57 -15.86 15.34
C CYS A 243 9.51 -15.48 16.82
N THR A 244 8.58 -14.60 17.21
CA THR A 244 8.36 -14.15 18.58
C THR A 244 7.16 -14.82 19.23
N ALA A 245 6.33 -15.51 18.45
CA ALA A 245 5.25 -16.33 18.97
C ALA A 245 5.81 -17.37 19.94
N GLY A 246 5.26 -17.42 21.16
CA GLY A 246 5.55 -18.49 22.11
C GLY A 246 4.64 -19.70 21.94
N LEU A 247 4.77 -20.66 22.84
CA LEU A 247 3.90 -21.82 22.91
C LEU A 247 2.53 -21.47 23.50
N LYS A 248 1.51 -22.27 23.20
CA LYS A 248 0.19 -22.19 23.84
C LYS A 248 -0.17 -23.49 24.52
N ALA A 249 -0.79 -23.38 25.69
CA ALA A 249 -1.44 -24.53 26.31
C ALA A 249 -2.68 -24.92 25.50
N VAL A 250 -2.83 -26.22 25.22
CA VAL A 250 -4.02 -26.80 24.60
C VAL A 250 -4.59 -27.83 25.58
N THR A 251 -5.85 -27.67 25.91
CA THR A 251 -6.62 -28.68 26.64
C THR A 251 -7.10 -29.73 25.65
N ASN A 252 -6.97 -31.01 26.02
CA ASN A 252 -7.28 -32.12 25.11
C ASN A 252 -8.78 -32.22 24.75
N ASP A 253 -9.67 -31.51 25.45
CA ASP A 253 -11.12 -31.76 25.40
C ASP A 253 -12.00 -30.53 25.09
N GLY A 254 -11.43 -29.40 24.64
CA GLY A 254 -12.22 -28.19 24.35
C GLY A 254 -12.85 -27.51 25.58
N ALA A 255 -12.60 -28.01 26.79
CA ALA A 255 -12.88 -27.32 28.04
C ALA A 255 -11.80 -26.25 28.31
N ALA A 256 -12.18 -25.13 28.92
CA ALA A 256 -11.25 -24.12 29.40
C ALA A 256 -10.14 -24.77 30.26
N PRO A 257 -8.88 -24.29 30.19
CA PRO A 257 -7.82 -24.79 31.06
C PRO A 257 -8.28 -24.73 32.51
N ASP A 258 -8.02 -25.80 33.29
CA ASP A 258 -8.26 -25.81 34.73
C ASP A 258 -7.70 -24.50 35.31
N ALA A 259 -8.51 -23.77 36.09
CA ALA A 259 -8.23 -22.41 36.54
C ALA A 259 -6.89 -22.24 37.31
N GLU A 260 -6.25 -23.34 37.70
CA GLU A 260 -4.97 -23.37 38.40
C GLU A 260 -3.74 -23.29 37.48
N VAL A 261 -3.85 -23.62 36.19
CA VAL A 261 -2.75 -23.55 35.19
C VAL A 261 -2.69 -22.16 34.51
N ALA A 262 -3.69 -21.31 34.74
CA ALA A 262 -4.12 -20.31 33.76
C ALA A 262 -3.33 -18.98 33.71
N VAL A 263 -2.36 -18.71 34.59
CA VAL A 263 -1.68 -17.38 34.60
C VAL A 263 -0.16 -17.45 34.71
N CYS A 264 0.39 -18.29 35.59
CA CYS A 264 1.84 -18.39 35.76
C CYS A 264 2.50 -19.17 34.61
N ASP A 265 1.84 -20.21 34.08
CA ASP A 265 2.42 -21.05 33.04
C ASP A 265 2.33 -20.38 31.66
N GLN A 266 1.29 -19.61 31.37
CA GLN A 266 1.11 -18.97 30.07
C GLN A 266 2.19 -17.92 29.76
N LYS A 267 2.62 -17.12 30.75
CA LYS A 267 3.74 -16.17 30.58
C LYS A 267 5.06 -16.86 30.28
N VAL A 268 5.30 -18.01 30.91
CA VAL A 268 6.48 -18.83 30.64
C VAL A 268 6.38 -19.42 29.23
N LEU A 269 5.21 -19.90 28.82
CA LEU A 269 4.98 -20.42 27.48
C LEU A 269 5.13 -19.35 26.39
N GLU A 270 4.69 -18.12 26.64
CA GLU A 270 4.89 -16.97 25.74
C GLU A 270 6.36 -16.59 25.59
N ALA A 271 7.17 -16.75 26.65
CA ALA A 271 8.61 -16.52 26.58
C ALA A 271 9.37 -17.62 25.81
N LEU A 272 8.74 -18.76 25.53
CA LEU A 272 9.34 -19.88 24.79
C LEU A 272 9.18 -19.70 23.29
N THR A 273 9.92 -18.73 22.75
CA THR A 273 9.99 -18.50 21.30
C THR A 273 10.81 -19.58 20.60
N PRO A 274 10.68 -19.74 19.25
CA PRO A 274 11.54 -20.62 18.47
C PRO A 274 13.03 -20.35 18.67
N ALA A 275 13.43 -19.08 18.79
CA ALA A 275 14.83 -18.70 19.08
C ALA A 275 15.28 -19.21 20.45
N ARG A 276 14.44 -19.05 21.49
CA ARG A 276 14.74 -19.56 22.84
C ARG A 276 14.84 -21.08 22.84
N MET A 277 13.93 -21.78 22.17
CA MET A 277 13.98 -23.23 22.03
C MET A 277 15.24 -23.71 21.31
N ALA A 278 15.69 -23.01 20.26
CA ALA A 278 16.93 -23.33 19.55
C ALA A 278 18.15 -23.19 20.47
N ALA A 279 18.21 -22.11 21.26
CA ALA A 279 19.27 -21.85 22.21
C ALA A 279 19.32 -22.91 23.33
N ASP A 280 18.17 -23.22 23.94
CA ASP A 280 18.07 -24.20 25.02
C ASP A 280 18.39 -25.62 24.54
N ASN A 281 18.07 -25.96 23.29
CA ASN A 281 18.41 -27.24 22.67
C ASN A 281 19.83 -27.30 22.07
N GLU A 282 20.68 -26.30 22.36
CA GLU A 282 22.05 -26.17 21.85
C GLU A 282 22.15 -26.27 20.32
N SER A 283 21.11 -25.85 19.59
CA SER A 283 21.06 -25.92 18.13
C SER A 283 21.57 -24.62 17.51
N HIS A 284 22.87 -24.36 17.64
CA HIS A 284 23.48 -23.09 17.24
C HIS A 284 23.32 -22.83 15.73
N GLY A 285 23.48 -23.88 14.90
CA GLY A 285 23.26 -23.76 13.45
C GLY A 285 21.82 -23.37 13.08
N THR A 286 20.82 -23.88 13.81
CA THR A 286 19.42 -23.52 13.58
C THR A 286 19.14 -22.08 14.03
N LEU A 287 19.76 -21.63 15.13
CA LEU A 287 19.66 -20.26 15.61
C LEU A 287 20.28 -19.27 14.61
N GLU A 288 21.47 -19.55 14.08
CA GLU A 288 22.06 -18.69 13.05
C GLU A 288 21.22 -18.62 11.77
N VAL A 289 20.61 -19.73 11.35
CA VAL A 289 19.70 -19.74 10.19
C VAL A 289 18.46 -18.88 10.46
N LEU A 290 17.90 -18.96 11.66
CA LEU A 290 16.77 -18.15 12.09
C LEU A 290 17.11 -16.65 12.06
N GLU A 291 18.25 -16.26 12.65
CA GLU A 291 18.71 -14.87 12.67
C GLU A 291 18.98 -14.32 11.26
N ARG A 292 19.64 -15.11 10.40
CA ARG A 292 19.87 -14.70 8.99
C ARG A 292 18.57 -14.55 8.21
N ALA A 293 17.60 -15.45 8.43
CA ALA A 293 16.31 -15.37 7.75
C ALA A 293 15.49 -14.15 8.21
N LEU A 294 15.55 -13.81 9.50
CA LEU A 294 14.94 -12.60 10.05
C LEU A 294 15.55 -11.32 9.45
N ALA A 295 16.88 -11.23 9.42
CA ALA A 295 17.56 -10.10 8.80
C ALA A 295 17.21 -9.95 7.32
N ALA A 296 17.09 -11.06 6.59
CA ALA A 296 16.68 -11.05 5.18
C ALA A 296 15.20 -10.60 5.01
N GLN A 297 14.31 -11.00 5.92
CA GLN A 297 12.92 -10.56 5.92
C GLN A 297 12.79 -9.06 6.19
N GLU A 298 13.52 -8.54 7.17
CA GLU A 298 13.56 -7.12 7.53
C GLU A 298 14.12 -6.28 6.38
N ALA A 299 15.20 -6.73 5.73
CA ALA A 299 15.77 -6.05 4.57
C ALA A 299 14.75 -5.93 3.42
N ARG A 300 14.04 -7.02 3.08
CA ARG A 300 12.99 -6.98 2.05
C ARG A 300 11.87 -6.01 2.41
N ARG A 301 11.43 -6.01 3.67
CA ARG A 301 10.40 -5.08 4.14
C ARG A 301 10.87 -3.63 4.03
N ALA A 302 12.12 -3.35 4.39
CA ALA A 302 12.71 -2.02 4.25
C ALA A 302 12.81 -1.59 2.78
N ASP A 303 13.12 -2.51 1.86
CA ASP A 303 13.12 -2.23 0.41
C ASP A 303 11.73 -1.90 -0.12
N GLU A 304 10.69 -2.65 0.29
CA GLU A 304 9.29 -2.36 -0.04
C GLU A 304 8.85 -0.99 0.52
N GLU A 305 9.15 -0.72 1.79
CA GLU A 305 8.85 0.57 2.44
C GLU A 305 9.58 1.74 1.74
N ALA A 306 10.82 1.53 1.31
CA ALA A 306 11.56 2.54 0.56
C ALA A 306 10.88 2.89 -0.77
N ILE A 307 10.29 1.93 -1.49
CA ILE A 307 9.54 2.25 -2.72
C ILE A 307 8.32 3.12 -2.41
N PHE A 308 7.57 2.81 -1.35
CA PHE A 308 6.44 3.64 -0.95
C PHE A 308 6.88 5.08 -0.65
N THR A 309 8.00 5.28 0.05
CA THR A 309 8.51 6.63 0.31
C THR A 309 8.92 7.37 -0.97
N VAL A 310 9.41 6.67 -1.99
CA VAL A 310 9.72 7.28 -3.30
C VAL A 310 8.43 7.70 -4.02
N LEU A 311 7.42 6.83 -4.02
CA LEU A 311 6.11 7.14 -4.62
C LEU A 311 5.42 8.32 -3.93
N GLU A 312 5.45 8.39 -2.60
CA GLU A 312 4.91 9.52 -1.84
C GLU A 312 5.62 10.84 -2.15
N LYS A 313 6.96 10.82 -2.27
CA LYS A 313 7.73 12.00 -2.67
C LYS A 313 7.42 12.45 -4.09
N ARG A 314 7.21 11.50 -5.02
CA ARG A 314 6.80 11.82 -6.40
C ARG A 314 5.40 12.44 -6.44
N LEU A 315 4.45 11.87 -5.69
CA LEU A 315 3.12 12.45 -5.52
C LEU A 315 3.18 13.88 -4.98
N GLN A 316 4.00 14.14 -3.95
CA GLN A 316 4.18 15.49 -3.40
C GLN A 316 4.76 16.48 -4.43
N ARG A 317 5.84 16.10 -5.12
CA ARG A 317 6.45 16.93 -6.18
C ARG A 317 5.45 17.26 -7.29
N ARG A 318 4.63 16.30 -7.70
CA ARG A 318 3.58 16.54 -8.72
C ARG A 318 2.53 17.52 -8.24
N LYS A 319 2.05 17.39 -7.01
CA LYS A 319 1.10 18.34 -6.41
C LYS A 319 1.67 19.76 -6.38
N GLU A 320 2.94 19.91 -6.01
CA GLU A 320 3.63 21.20 -6.01
C GLU A 320 3.75 21.78 -7.43
N LEU A 321 4.10 20.96 -8.42
CA LEU A 321 4.19 21.37 -9.82
C LEU A 321 2.82 21.78 -10.39
N TYR A 322 1.76 21.03 -10.06
CA TYR A 322 0.39 21.37 -10.47
C TYR A 322 -0.04 22.72 -9.90
N LEU A 323 0.17 22.92 -8.59
CA LEU A 323 -0.13 24.19 -7.93
C LEU A 323 0.66 25.35 -8.53
N HIS A 324 1.95 25.14 -8.83
CA HIS A 324 2.78 26.15 -9.48
C HIS A 324 2.26 26.52 -10.87
N ARG A 325 1.94 25.52 -11.72
CA ARG A 325 1.37 25.75 -13.05
C ARG A 325 0.04 26.50 -12.97
N PHE A 326 -0.79 26.15 -12.00
CA PHE A 326 -2.07 26.82 -11.76
C PHE A 326 -1.88 28.29 -11.35
N GLU A 327 -0.95 28.57 -10.43
CA GLU A 327 -0.60 29.93 -10.02
C GLU A 327 -0.04 30.76 -11.19
N GLU A 328 0.81 30.15 -12.03
CA GLU A 328 1.35 30.78 -13.23
C GLU A 328 0.27 31.11 -14.27
N ALA A 329 -0.62 30.16 -14.58
CA ALA A 329 -1.72 30.36 -15.51
C ALA A 329 -2.66 31.48 -15.02
N ARG A 330 -2.96 31.50 -13.71
CA ARG A 330 -3.76 32.57 -13.09
C ARG A 330 -3.08 33.93 -13.18
N ALA A 331 -1.77 34.00 -12.95
CA ALA A 331 -1.00 35.24 -13.06
C ALA A 331 -0.91 35.73 -14.50
N GLN A 332 -0.80 34.83 -15.47
CA GLN A 332 -0.78 35.17 -16.89
C GLN A 332 -2.11 35.79 -17.33
N ARG A 333 -3.25 35.21 -16.96
CA ARG A 333 -4.57 35.78 -17.26
C ARG A 333 -4.82 37.14 -16.63
N LEU A 334 -4.33 37.37 -15.41
CA LEU A 334 -4.41 38.70 -14.79
C LEU A 334 -3.65 39.75 -15.60
N ARG A 335 -2.47 39.39 -16.14
CA ARG A 335 -1.70 40.28 -17.02
C ARG A 335 -2.42 40.51 -18.35
N GLU A 336 -2.94 39.46 -18.98
CA GLU A 336 -3.70 39.57 -20.24
C GLU A 336 -4.96 40.45 -20.05
N ALA A 337 -5.66 40.34 -18.92
CA ALA A 337 -6.81 41.18 -18.62
C ALA A 337 -6.44 42.65 -18.32
N GLU A 338 -5.32 42.89 -17.63
CA GLU A 338 -4.77 44.24 -17.42
C GLU A 338 -4.37 44.86 -18.77
N GLU A 339 -3.69 44.11 -19.65
CA GLU A 339 -3.32 44.54 -21.00
C GLU A 339 -4.55 44.82 -21.87
N GLU A 340 -5.61 44.02 -21.79
CA GLU A 340 -6.87 44.25 -22.51
C GLU A 340 -7.64 45.47 -21.96
N GLU A 341 -7.60 45.73 -20.66
CA GLU A 341 -8.18 46.94 -20.08
C GLU A 341 -7.38 48.19 -20.47
N GLU A 342 -6.05 48.12 -20.46
CA GLU A 342 -5.18 49.20 -20.95
C GLU A 342 -5.40 49.48 -22.44
N ALA A 343 -5.52 48.45 -23.27
CA ALA A 343 -5.85 48.60 -24.69
C ALA A 343 -7.21 49.27 -24.89
N ARG A 344 -8.25 48.85 -24.15
CA ARG A 344 -9.58 49.49 -24.20
C ARG A 344 -9.56 50.94 -23.74
N ARG A 345 -8.74 51.29 -22.75
CA ARG A 345 -8.56 52.69 -22.30
C ARG A 345 -7.86 53.53 -23.38
N ALA A 346 -6.81 52.98 -24.00
CA ALA A 346 -6.10 53.66 -25.09
C ALA A 346 -7.00 53.88 -26.31
N GLU A 347 -7.83 52.90 -26.68
CA GLU A 347 -8.83 53.04 -27.75
C GLU A 347 -9.89 54.10 -27.42
N ALA A 348 -10.31 54.20 -26.16
CA ALA A 348 -11.26 55.22 -25.71
C ALA A 348 -10.64 56.64 -25.73
N GLU A 349 -9.37 56.78 -25.31
CA GLU A 349 -8.63 58.04 -25.40
C GLU A 349 -8.42 58.46 -26.87
N GLU A 350 -8.06 57.54 -27.76
CA GLU A 350 -7.91 57.83 -29.20
C GLU A 350 -9.24 58.22 -29.85
N ALA A 351 -10.36 57.62 -29.43
CA ALA A 351 -11.70 58.00 -29.88
C ALA A 351 -12.12 59.39 -29.36
N GLU A 352 -11.81 59.74 -28.12
CA GLU A 352 -12.07 61.06 -27.54
C GLU A 352 -11.22 62.15 -28.24
N GLU A 353 -9.93 61.88 -28.49
CA GLU A 353 -9.07 62.80 -29.26
C GLU A 353 -9.56 62.99 -30.71
N ALA A 354 -10.12 61.95 -31.34
CA ALA A 354 -10.72 62.06 -32.67
C ALA A 354 -12.00 62.92 -32.67
N GLU A 355 -12.87 62.78 -31.66
CA GLU A 355 -14.06 63.63 -31.50
C GLU A 355 -13.69 65.11 -31.24
N GLU A 356 -12.68 65.39 -30.40
CA GLU A 356 -12.22 66.78 -30.17
C GLU A 356 -11.65 67.44 -31.44
N VAL A 357 -11.02 66.66 -32.34
CA VAL A 357 -10.53 67.17 -33.63
C VAL A 357 -11.67 67.45 -34.61
N GLU A 358 -12.71 66.62 -34.64
CA GLU A 358 -13.92 66.89 -35.46
C GLU A 358 -14.69 68.13 -34.96
N GLU A 359 -14.85 68.31 -33.64
CA GLU A 359 -15.48 69.51 -33.08
C GLU A 359 -14.66 70.79 -33.36
N ALA A 360 -13.33 70.70 -33.36
CA ALA A 360 -12.45 71.83 -33.70
C ALA A 360 -12.45 72.18 -35.21
N GLU A 361 -12.77 71.23 -36.09
CA GLU A 361 -12.96 71.48 -37.52
C GLU A 361 -14.35 72.08 -37.84
N GLU A 362 -15.41 71.76 -37.06
CA GLU A 362 -16.73 72.39 -37.19
C GLU A 362 -16.72 73.88 -36.78
N ASP A 363 -15.93 74.27 -35.78
CA ASP A 363 -15.83 75.66 -35.31
C ASP A 363 -15.02 76.60 -36.25
N ASN A 364 -14.39 76.07 -37.30
CA ASN A 364 -13.64 76.84 -38.29
C ASN A 364 -14.34 76.96 -39.66
N ALA A 365 -15.60 76.53 -39.76
CA ALA A 365 -16.41 76.71 -40.96
C ALA A 365 -16.91 78.17 -41.10
N PRO A 366 -16.65 78.86 -42.23
CA PRO A 366 -17.15 80.21 -42.44
C PRO A 366 -18.67 80.18 -42.65
N SER A 367 -19.37 80.92 -41.80
CA SER A 367 -20.80 81.21 -41.92
C SER A 367 -21.14 81.82 -43.28
N GLU A 368 -21.77 81.03 -44.17
CA GLU A 368 -22.61 81.53 -45.25
C GLU A 368 -24.03 80.99 -45.08
N GLY A 369 -24.97 81.92 -44.89
CA GLY A 369 -26.37 81.61 -44.61
C GLY A 369 -27.19 81.19 -45.82
N GLY A 370 -28.39 80.65 -45.56
CA GLY A 370 -29.36 80.41 -46.63
C GLY A 370 -30.57 79.58 -46.23
N SER A 371 -31.63 80.28 -45.80
CA SER A 371 -33.07 80.03 -46.03
C SER A 371 -33.51 78.76 -46.81
N GLY A 372 -34.57 78.08 -46.34
CA GLY A 372 -35.44 77.32 -47.24
C GLY A 372 -36.42 76.30 -46.64
N SER A 373 -37.65 76.76 -46.38
CA SER A 373 -38.95 76.07 -46.57
C SER A 373 -39.24 74.65 -46.04
N GLU A 374 -40.23 74.61 -45.13
CA GLU A 374 -41.49 73.83 -45.15
C GLU A 374 -41.57 72.57 -46.03
N ASN A 375 -41.98 71.44 -45.44
CA ASN A 375 -43.11 70.65 -45.93
C ASN A 375 -43.74 69.77 -44.83
N MET A 376 -45.07 69.80 -44.81
CA MET A 376 -45.99 68.88 -44.14
C MET A 376 -45.89 67.46 -44.74
N ASP A 377 -46.13 66.40 -43.95
CA ASP A 377 -47.22 65.44 -44.23
C ASP A 377 -47.46 64.44 -43.07
N ALA A 378 -48.65 63.88 -43.04
CA ALA A 378 -49.39 63.28 -41.92
C ALA A 378 -49.27 61.74 -41.76
N GLY A 379 -49.90 61.23 -40.69
CA GLY A 379 -50.29 59.82 -40.49
C GLY A 379 -49.98 59.32 -39.07
N GLU A 380 -50.82 59.55 -38.05
CA GLU A 380 -52.03 58.78 -37.63
C GLU A 380 -51.82 57.28 -37.33
N GLY A 381 -52.22 56.90 -36.10
CA GLY A 381 -52.64 55.56 -35.65
C GLY A 381 -51.52 54.63 -35.16
N ASP A 382 -51.61 53.90 -34.06
CA ASP A 382 -52.71 53.64 -33.13
C ASP A 382 -52.15 53.06 -31.82
N GLU A 383 -52.99 53.14 -30.80
CA GLU A 383 -52.88 52.58 -29.45
C GLU A 383 -52.92 51.02 -29.40
N GLU A 384 -52.84 50.53 -28.16
CA GLU A 384 -53.18 49.19 -27.64
C GLU A 384 -52.02 48.18 -27.59
N ALA A 385 -51.38 47.91 -26.44
CA ALA A 385 -51.91 47.24 -25.25
C ALA A 385 -52.53 45.86 -25.57
N TYR A 386 -51.92 44.77 -25.09
CA TYR A 386 -52.51 43.83 -24.12
C TYR A 386 -51.58 42.61 -23.92
N ASP A 387 -51.37 42.31 -22.64
CA ASP A 387 -50.96 41.07 -21.95
C ASP A 387 -49.66 40.34 -22.31
#